data_AF-A0A536LWD8-F1
#
_entry.id   AF-A0A536LWD8-F1
#
_cell.length_a   1.000
_cell.length_b   1.000
_cell.length_c   1.000
_cell.angle_alpha   90.00
_cell.angle_beta   90.00
_cell.angle_gamma   90.00
#
_symmetry.space_group_name_H-M   'P 1'
#
loop_
_entity.id
_entity.type
_entity.pdbx_description
1 polymer ?
#
loop_
_entity_poly.entity_id
_entity_poly.type
_entity_poly.pdbx_seq_one_letter_code
_entity_poly.pdbx_strand_id
1 'polypeptide(L)'
;MKTTFVIDLLRPGQIAHGRYEWFVGPGAPRRLLKVFAVGVTVLALVLAGGLAPRYWRHSADLRRIARLEQEIATTTADMAVLRGQLASMSAEARRQVRWTELLATLSREAPAALKLHRVSLRRAVAKPQTQAQQQLPASPEVTLQIEAVTPQIAGSPPLLEIASFMAGVMRDPAVSRRFQLERWEIKPQAEQAQEGPPLLHVEITLSERRS
;
A
#
# COMPACT_ATOMS: atom_id res chain seq x y z
N MET A 1 -50.42 -30.47 -68.12
CA MET A 1 -51.17 -30.86 -66.91
C MET A 1 -51.42 -32.36 -66.97
N LYS A 2 -50.86 -33.15 -66.06
CA LYS A 2 -51.13 -34.59 -65.93
C LYS A 2 -51.64 -34.82 -64.50
N THR A 3 -52.92 -35.14 -64.37
CA THR A 3 -53.54 -35.57 -63.11
C THR A 3 -53.45 -37.10 -63.06
N THR A 4 -52.62 -37.61 -62.16
CA THR A 4 -52.51 -39.05 -61.92
C THR A 4 -53.55 -39.44 -60.89
N PHE A 5 -54.61 -40.13 -61.33
CA PHE A 5 -55.63 -40.70 -60.43
C PHE A 5 -55.22 -42.12 -60.06
N VAL A 6 -55.03 -42.37 -58.76
CA VAL A 6 -54.84 -43.73 -58.23
C VAL A 6 -56.19 -44.16 -57.65
N ILE A 7 -56.83 -45.14 -58.29
CA ILE A 7 -58.11 -45.69 -57.86
C ILE A 7 -57.80 -46.88 -56.94
N ASP A 8 -58.27 -46.80 -55.70
CA ASP A 8 -58.14 -47.87 -54.72
C ASP A 8 -59.14 -48.99 -55.04
N LEU A 9 -58.63 -50.15 -55.48
CA LEU A 9 -59.43 -51.28 -55.97
C LEU A 9 -60.17 -52.04 -54.85
N LEU A 10 -59.94 -51.68 -53.57
CA LEU A 10 -60.55 -52.36 -52.42
C LEU A 10 -61.90 -51.75 -51.98
N ARG A 11 -62.26 -50.53 -52.44
CA ARG A 11 -63.57 -49.90 -52.20
C ARG A 11 -63.97 -48.99 -53.37
N PRO A 12 -64.77 -49.47 -54.35
CA PRO A 12 -65.17 -48.66 -55.48
C PRO A 12 -66.11 -47.53 -55.03
N GLY A 13 -65.69 -46.27 -55.25
CA GLY A 13 -66.52 -45.08 -55.00
C GLY A 13 -65.98 -44.07 -53.99
N GLN A 14 -64.88 -44.37 -53.29
CA GLN A 14 -64.19 -43.36 -52.47
C GLN A 14 -62.86 -42.98 -53.10
N ILE A 15 -62.72 -41.70 -53.48
CA ILE A 15 -61.43 -41.11 -53.85
C ILE A 15 -60.56 -41.18 -52.59
N ALA A 16 -59.50 -41.99 -52.65
CA ALA A 16 -58.54 -42.13 -51.58
C ALA A 16 -57.82 -40.78 -51.40
N HIS A 17 -58.35 -39.95 -50.48
CA HIS A 17 -57.67 -38.74 -50.07
C HIS A 17 -56.44 -39.16 -49.26
N GLY A 18 -55.31 -39.30 -49.93
CA GLY A 18 -54.05 -39.62 -49.28
C GLY A 18 -53.74 -38.53 -48.26
N ARG A 19 -53.22 -38.91 -47.07
CA ARG A 19 -52.76 -37.96 -46.04
C ARG A 19 -51.81 -36.87 -46.58
N TYR A 20 -51.17 -37.16 -47.72
CA TYR A 20 -50.23 -36.30 -48.41
C TYR A 20 -50.87 -35.31 -49.39
N GLU A 21 -52.14 -35.45 -49.79
CA GLU A 21 -52.82 -34.48 -50.65
C GLU A 21 -52.95 -33.10 -50.00
N TRP A 22 -52.97 -33.06 -48.67
CA TRP A 22 -52.93 -31.83 -47.89
C TRP A 22 -51.68 -30.98 -48.20
N PHE A 23 -50.58 -31.63 -48.60
CA PHE A 23 -49.28 -31.04 -48.92
C PHE A 23 -49.04 -30.82 -50.42
N VAL A 24 -49.85 -31.42 -51.31
CA VAL A 24 -49.59 -31.45 -52.77
C VAL A 24 -50.70 -30.76 -53.60
N GLY A 25 -51.88 -30.51 -53.03
CA GLY A 25 -52.99 -29.85 -53.73
C GLY A 25 -52.79 -28.34 -54.03
N PRO A 26 -53.63 -27.72 -54.87
CA PRO A 26 -53.50 -26.31 -55.28
C PRO A 26 -53.62 -25.30 -54.13
N GLY A 27 -54.13 -25.71 -52.96
CA GLY A 27 -54.15 -24.92 -51.72
C GLY A 27 -53.01 -25.20 -50.74
N ALA A 28 -52.12 -26.15 -51.04
CA ALA A 28 -51.00 -26.56 -50.19
C ALA A 28 -50.03 -25.43 -49.80
N PRO A 29 -49.59 -24.52 -50.70
CA PRO A 29 -48.62 -23.49 -50.31
C PRO A 29 -49.17 -22.55 -49.23
N ARG A 30 -50.47 -22.21 -49.29
CA ARG A 30 -51.11 -21.36 -48.26
C ARG A 30 -51.29 -22.08 -46.93
N ARG A 31 -51.50 -23.40 -46.92
CA ARG A 31 -51.64 -24.22 -45.70
C ARG A 31 -50.30 -24.45 -45.01
N LEU A 32 -49.27 -24.75 -45.80
CA LEU A 32 -47.89 -24.83 -45.32
C LEU A 32 -47.44 -23.52 -44.69
N LEU A 33 -47.67 -22.38 -45.35
CA LEU A 33 -47.33 -21.07 -44.81
C LEU A 33 -47.96 -20.82 -43.43
N LYS A 34 -49.24 -21.22 -43.24
CA LYS A 34 -49.92 -21.09 -41.94
C LYS A 34 -49.28 -21.96 -40.86
N VAL A 35 -48.91 -23.21 -41.18
CA VAL A 35 -48.25 -24.11 -40.21
C VAL A 35 -46.86 -23.61 -39.87
N PHE A 36 -46.09 -23.14 -40.85
CA PHE A 36 -44.80 -22.50 -40.61
C PHE A 36 -44.95 -21.25 -39.75
N ALA A 37 -45.92 -20.38 -40.06
CA ALA A 37 -46.19 -19.19 -39.27
C ALA A 37 -46.51 -19.54 -37.82
N VAL A 38 -47.42 -20.49 -37.58
CA VAL A 38 -47.77 -20.95 -36.23
C VAL A 38 -46.55 -21.57 -35.53
N GLY A 39 -45.78 -22.41 -36.22
CA GLY A 39 -44.58 -23.04 -35.68
C GLY A 39 -43.51 -22.02 -35.26
N VAL A 40 -43.24 -21.03 -36.11
CA VAL A 40 -42.31 -19.93 -35.81
C VAL A 40 -42.82 -19.09 -34.64
N THR A 41 -44.12 -18.83 -34.58
CA THR A 41 -44.71 -18.02 -33.49
C THR A 41 -44.59 -18.75 -32.16
N VAL A 42 -44.88 -20.05 -32.11
CA VAL A 42 -44.72 -20.87 -30.90
C VAL A 42 -43.25 -20.95 -30.49
N LEU A 43 -42.33 -21.16 -31.43
CA LEU A 43 -40.90 -21.19 -31.15
C LEU A 43 -40.41 -19.84 -30.58
N ALA A 44 -40.87 -18.72 -31.15
CA ALA A 44 -40.55 -17.39 -30.65
C ALA A 44 -41.09 -17.18 -29.23
N LEU A 45 -42.29 -17.67 -28.93
CA LEU A 45 -42.91 -17.57 -27.60
C LEU A 45 -42.16 -18.42 -26.56
N VAL A 46 -41.69 -19.61 -26.94
CA VAL A 46 -40.86 -20.47 -26.08
C VAL A 46 -39.49 -19.83 -25.82
N LEU A 47 -38.86 -19.26 -26.84
CA LEU A 47 -37.57 -18.57 -26.70
C LEU A 47 -37.70 -17.30 -25.84
N ALA A 48 -38.75 -16.51 -26.07
CA ALA A 48 -39.01 -15.28 -25.34
C ALA A 48 -39.47 -15.53 -23.90
N GLY A 49 -40.33 -16.52 -23.66
CA GLY A 49 -40.88 -16.82 -22.34
C GLY A 49 -40.00 -17.72 -21.46
N GLY A 50 -39.22 -18.62 -22.07
CA GLY A 50 -38.45 -19.63 -21.35
C GLY A 50 -36.95 -19.31 -21.25
N LEU A 51 -36.30 -19.03 -22.39
CA LEU A 51 -34.84 -18.88 -22.44
C LEU A 51 -34.40 -17.45 -22.12
N ALA A 52 -34.94 -16.46 -22.82
CA ALA A 52 -34.50 -15.07 -22.71
C ALA A 52 -34.45 -14.54 -21.25
N PRO A 53 -35.50 -14.71 -20.42
CA PRO A 53 -35.46 -14.22 -19.04
C PRO A 53 -34.43 -14.94 -18.15
N ARG A 54 -34.15 -16.23 -18.42
CA ARG A 54 -33.11 -16.98 -17.69
C ARG A 54 -31.71 -16.48 -18.05
N TYR A 55 -31.44 -16.26 -19.33
CA TYR A 55 -30.18 -15.67 -19.78
C TYR A 55 -29.97 -14.27 -19.20
N TRP A 56 -31.02 -13.45 -19.14
CA TRP A 56 -30.94 -12.13 -18.53
C TRP A 56 -30.62 -12.20 -17.03
N ARG A 57 -31.27 -13.09 -16.27
CA ARG A 57 -30.96 -13.31 -14.86
C ARG A 57 -29.52 -13.76 -14.64
N HIS A 58 -29.05 -14.77 -15.38
CA HIS A 58 -27.67 -15.21 -15.29
C HIS A 58 -26.67 -14.11 -15.63
N SER A 59 -26.96 -13.29 -16.65
CA SER A 59 -26.11 -12.16 -17.00
C SER A 59 -26.08 -11.08 -15.90
N ALA A 60 -27.18 -10.87 -15.18
CA ALA A 60 -27.25 -9.93 -14.07
C ALA A 60 -26.49 -10.45 -12.85
N ASP A 61 -26.57 -11.74 -12.57
CA ASP A 61 -25.85 -12.38 -11.47
C ASP A 61 -24.33 -12.37 -11.71
N LEU A 62 -23.88 -12.66 -12.94
CA LEU A 62 -22.46 -12.55 -13.30
C LEU A 62 -21.91 -11.13 -13.13
N ARG A 63 -22.69 -10.11 -13.52
CA ARG A 63 -22.29 -8.71 -13.29
C ARG A 63 -22.24 -8.36 -11.81
N ARG A 64 -23.15 -8.91 -10.98
CA ARG A 64 -23.11 -8.73 -9.53
C ARG A 64 -21.88 -9.37 -8.90
N ILE A 65 -21.52 -10.59 -9.32
CA ILE A 65 -20.32 -11.27 -8.82
C ILE A 65 -19.07 -10.47 -9.18
N ALA A 66 -18.93 -10.03 -10.44
CA ALA A 66 -17.78 -9.21 -10.86
C ALA A 66 -17.70 -7.88 -10.08
N ARG A 67 -18.85 -7.26 -9.79
CA ARG A 67 -18.90 -6.05 -8.97
C ARG A 67 -18.48 -6.32 -7.52
N LEU A 68 -18.92 -7.43 -6.93
CA LEU A 68 -18.53 -7.83 -5.58
C LEU A 68 -17.03 -8.15 -5.49
N GLU A 69 -16.46 -8.82 -6.49
CA GLU A 69 -15.02 -9.05 -6.57
C GLU A 69 -14.24 -7.74 -6.64
N GLN A 70 -14.73 -6.77 -7.42
CA GLN A 70 -14.13 -5.44 -7.49
C GLN A 70 -14.23 -4.69 -6.14
N GLU A 71 -15.38 -4.74 -5.47
CA GLU A 71 -15.59 -4.13 -4.14
C GLU A 71 -14.70 -4.78 -3.05
N ILE A 72 -14.48 -6.10 -3.13
CA ILE A 72 -13.54 -6.81 -2.24
C ILE A 72 -12.10 -6.37 -2.55
N ALA A 73 -11.72 -6.27 -3.82
CA ALA A 73 -10.39 -5.82 -4.23
C ALA A 73 -10.10 -4.38 -3.78
N THR A 74 -11.07 -3.46 -3.87
CA THR A 74 -10.91 -2.10 -3.36
C THR A 74 -10.82 -2.09 -1.83
N THR A 75 -11.69 -2.83 -1.13
CA THR A 75 -11.68 -2.88 0.34
C THR A 75 -10.39 -3.47 0.89
N THR A 76 -9.84 -4.49 0.22
CA THR A 76 -8.55 -5.10 0.59
C THR A 76 -7.38 -4.13 0.36
N ALA A 77 -7.40 -3.36 -0.73
CA ALA A 77 -6.43 -2.29 -0.96
C ALA A 77 -6.52 -1.21 0.12
N ASP A 78 -7.73 -0.77 0.48
CA ASP A 78 -7.95 0.23 1.53
C ASP A 78 -7.47 -0.26 2.90
N MET A 79 -7.74 -1.52 3.25
CA MET A 79 -7.21 -2.12 4.48
C MET A 79 -5.68 -2.21 4.47
N ALA A 80 -5.05 -2.46 3.32
CA ALA A 80 -3.59 -2.46 3.20
C ALA A 80 -3.02 -1.05 3.43
N VAL A 81 -3.68 -0.01 2.89
CA VAL A 81 -3.30 1.39 3.12
C VAL A 81 -3.41 1.75 4.61
N LEU A 82 -4.53 1.42 5.26
CA LEU A 82 -4.74 1.69 6.69
C LEU A 82 -3.70 0.96 7.57
N ARG A 83 -3.38 -0.30 7.26
CA ARG A 83 -2.30 -1.03 7.94
C ARG A 83 -0.95 -0.36 7.75
N GLY A 84 -0.66 0.13 6.55
CA GLY A 84 0.55 0.91 6.26
C GLY A 84 0.62 2.19 7.09
N GLN A 85 -0.47 2.95 7.17
CA GLN A 85 -0.55 4.18 7.97
C GLN A 85 -0.43 3.91 9.48
N LEU A 86 -1.08 2.87 9.99
CA LEU A 86 -0.93 2.47 11.40
C LEU A 86 0.51 2.02 11.70
N ALA A 87 1.14 1.30 10.79
CA ALA A 87 2.54 0.92 10.92
C ALA A 87 3.46 2.15 10.95
N SER A 88 3.23 3.14 10.07
CA SER A 88 4.02 4.38 10.06
C SER A 88 3.79 5.21 11.33
N MET A 89 2.54 5.39 11.77
CA MET A 89 2.22 6.10 13.02
C MET A 89 2.83 5.40 14.24
N SER A 90 2.77 4.07 14.32
CA SER A 90 3.38 3.33 15.42
C SER A 90 4.92 3.46 15.40
N ALA A 91 5.54 3.52 14.22
CA ALA A 91 6.96 3.76 14.09
C ALA A 91 7.33 5.19 14.53
N GLU A 92 6.51 6.18 14.20
CA GLU A 92 6.69 7.57 14.64
C GLU A 92 6.50 7.72 16.15
N ALA A 93 5.47 7.13 16.74
CA ALA A 93 5.25 7.14 18.17
C ALA A 93 6.43 6.51 18.93
N ARG A 94 6.95 5.36 18.46
CA ARG A 94 8.16 4.74 19.02
C ARG A 94 9.38 5.65 18.90
N ARG A 95 9.53 6.40 17.81
CA ARG A 95 10.62 7.37 17.64
C ARG A 95 10.49 8.53 18.63
N GLN A 96 9.27 9.04 18.84
CA GLN A 96 9.01 10.12 19.79
C GLN A 96 9.35 9.70 21.23
N VAL A 97 8.87 8.54 21.68
CA VAL A 97 9.18 8.01 23.03
C VAL A 97 10.70 7.86 23.22
N ARG A 98 11.39 7.27 22.23
CA ARG A 98 12.86 7.14 22.27
C ARG A 98 13.57 8.48 22.31
N TRP A 99 13.06 9.48 21.58
CA TRP A 99 13.63 10.82 21.60
C TRP A 99 13.46 11.48 22.95
N THR A 100 12.29 11.33 23.58
CA THR A 100 12.05 11.86 24.92
C THR A 100 12.94 11.19 25.97
N GLU A 101 13.18 9.88 25.87
CA GLU A 101 14.13 9.18 26.75
C GLU A 101 15.56 9.68 26.57
N LEU A 102 16.04 9.82 25.33
CA LEU A 102 17.37 10.36 25.06
C LEU A 102 17.55 11.78 25.58
N LEU A 103 16.56 12.65 25.38
CA LEU A 103 16.60 14.02 25.90
C LEU A 103 16.59 14.05 27.44
N ALA A 104 15.80 13.16 28.07
CA ALA A 104 15.79 13.05 29.53
C ALA A 104 17.17 12.64 30.06
N THR A 105 17.81 11.64 29.45
CA THR A 105 19.19 11.23 29.80
C THR A 105 20.18 12.39 29.62
N LEU A 106 20.15 13.08 28.48
CA LEU A 106 21.05 14.20 28.22
C LEU A 106 20.85 15.34 29.22
N SER A 107 19.60 15.64 29.58
CA SER A 107 19.28 16.68 30.56
C SER A 107 19.72 16.30 31.98
N ARG A 108 19.69 15.01 32.33
CA ARG A 108 20.07 14.51 33.66
C ARG A 108 21.59 14.54 33.87
N GLU A 109 22.34 14.19 32.84
CA GLU A 109 23.81 14.10 32.92
C GLU A 109 24.50 15.45 32.61
N ALA A 110 23.77 16.44 32.08
CA ALA A 110 24.32 17.77 31.79
C ALA A 110 24.76 18.49 33.09
N PRO A 111 26.06 18.79 33.27
CA PRO A 111 26.52 19.56 34.42
C PRO A 111 25.99 21.00 34.34
N ALA A 112 25.80 21.65 35.49
CA ALA A 112 25.18 22.99 35.57
C ALA A 112 25.91 24.08 34.75
N ALA A 113 27.20 23.89 34.49
CA ALA A 113 28.02 24.78 33.68
C ALA A 113 27.85 24.57 32.17
N LEU A 114 27.37 23.39 31.72
CA LEU A 114 27.23 23.03 30.32
C LEU A 114 25.78 23.20 29.85
N LYS A 115 25.53 24.22 29.04
CA LYS A 115 24.21 24.50 28.47
C LYS A 115 24.08 23.82 27.12
N LEU A 116 23.18 22.83 27.01
CA LEU A 116 22.83 22.21 25.75
C LEU A 116 22.06 23.21 24.87
N HIS A 117 22.63 23.56 23.73
CA HIS A 117 22.05 24.52 22.79
C HIS A 117 21.16 23.82 21.75
N ARG A 118 21.64 22.69 21.21
CA ARG A 118 20.92 21.93 20.19
C ARG A 118 21.24 20.46 20.28
N VAL A 119 20.22 19.62 20.21
CA VAL A 119 20.37 18.17 20.05
C VAL A 119 19.62 17.77 18.79
N SER A 120 20.30 17.19 17.81
CA SER A 120 19.70 16.81 16.53
C SER A 120 20.05 15.39 16.15
N LEU A 121 19.05 14.66 15.66
CA LEU A 121 19.23 13.33 15.09
C LEU A 121 19.22 13.48 13.57
N ARG A 122 20.38 13.30 12.93
CA ARG A 122 20.52 13.35 11.47
C ARG A 122 20.55 11.93 10.94
N ARG A 123 19.84 11.69 9.85
CA ARG A 123 20.00 10.46 9.07
C ARG A 123 20.85 10.82 7.86
N ALA A 124 22.03 10.23 7.74
CA ALA A 124 22.79 10.35 6.51
C ALA A 124 21.97 9.72 5.38
N VAL A 125 21.60 10.53 4.38
CA VAL A 125 21.07 10.00 3.13
C VAL A 125 22.22 9.27 2.46
N ALA A 126 22.11 7.95 2.32
CA ALA A 126 23.09 7.17 1.59
C ALA A 126 23.31 7.84 0.22
N LYS A 127 24.53 8.31 -0.05
CA LYS A 127 24.89 8.78 -1.39
C LYS A 127 24.55 7.65 -2.38
N PRO A 128 23.93 7.93 -3.54
CA PRO A 128 23.72 6.91 -4.55
C PRO A 128 25.10 6.40 -4.97
N GLN A 129 25.48 5.21 -4.49
CA GLN A 129 26.73 4.56 -4.88
C GLN A 129 26.58 4.15 -6.34
N THR A 130 27.36 4.82 -7.19
CA THR A 130 27.65 4.40 -8.54
C THR A 130 28.15 2.95 -8.51
N GLN A 131 27.50 2.12 -9.31
CA GLN A 131 27.75 0.72 -9.67
C GLN A 131 29.06 0.07 -9.17
N ALA A 132 28.89 -1.17 -8.67
CA ALA A 132 29.91 -2.17 -8.30
C ALA A 132 30.31 -2.26 -6.82
N GLN A 133 29.34 -2.53 -5.94
CA GLN A 133 29.55 -3.41 -4.78
C GLN A 133 28.19 -3.93 -4.29
N GLN A 134 27.88 -5.17 -4.68
CA GLN A 134 26.78 -5.94 -4.10
C GLN A 134 27.11 -6.31 -2.66
N GLN A 135 26.06 -6.32 -1.82
CA GLN A 135 25.96 -6.89 -0.48
C GLN A 135 26.59 -6.10 0.68
N LEU A 136 25.81 -5.13 1.18
CA LEU A 136 25.20 -5.14 2.52
C LEU A 136 24.07 -4.08 2.47
N PRO A 137 22.92 -4.25 3.16
CA PRO A 137 22.01 -3.13 3.32
C PRO A 137 22.76 -2.11 4.18
N ALA A 138 23.24 -1.01 3.56
CA ALA A 138 23.77 0.11 4.30
C ALA A 138 22.62 0.66 5.15
N SER A 139 22.52 0.18 6.40
CA SER A 139 21.61 0.72 7.40
C SER A 139 21.81 2.23 7.39
N PRO A 140 20.74 3.03 7.27
CA PRO A 140 20.88 4.47 7.20
C PRO A 140 21.66 4.92 8.43
N GLU A 141 22.84 5.49 8.23
CA GLU A 141 23.72 5.89 9.32
C GLU A 141 23.06 7.07 10.05
N VAL A 142 22.52 6.78 11.22
CA VAL A 142 21.90 7.80 12.09
C VAL A 142 23.01 8.38 12.95
N THR A 143 23.18 9.70 12.89
CA THR A 143 24.12 10.45 13.71
C THR A 143 23.36 11.35 14.69
N LEU A 144 23.74 11.29 15.96
CA LEU A 144 23.26 12.17 17.02
C LEU A 144 24.30 13.28 17.22
N GLN A 145 23.91 14.51 16.90
CA GLN A 145 24.74 15.71 17.05
C GLN A 145 24.25 16.51 18.25
N ILE A 146 25.15 16.78 19.18
CA ILE A 146 24.91 17.56 20.40
C ILE A 146 25.80 18.81 20.33
N GLU A 147 25.18 19.97 20.35
CA GLU A 147 25.82 21.28 20.42
C GLU A 147 25.58 21.84 21.83
N ALA A 148 26.66 22.18 22.53
CA ALA A 148 26.62 22.71 23.88
C ALA A 148 27.53 23.93 24.02
N VAL A 149 27.27 24.76 25.03
CA VAL A 149 28.06 25.94 25.37
C VAL A 149 28.46 25.88 26.83
N THR A 150 29.73 26.13 27.12
CA THR A 150 30.26 26.15 28.49
C THR A 150 31.12 27.41 28.72
N PRO A 151 31.02 28.05 29.89
CA PRO A 151 31.90 29.16 30.23
C PRO A 151 33.32 28.66 30.51
N GLN A 152 34.31 29.42 30.06
CA GLN A 152 35.71 29.18 30.38
C GLN A 152 36.04 29.88 31.70
N ILE A 153 36.21 29.08 32.76
CA ILE A 153 36.55 29.58 34.10
C ILE A 153 38.07 29.53 34.25
N ALA A 154 38.68 30.63 34.70
CA ALA A 154 40.11 30.67 35.00
C ALA A 154 40.44 29.66 36.12
N GLY A 155 41.34 28.71 35.84
CA GLY A 155 41.81 27.71 36.82
C GLY A 155 41.06 26.37 36.83
N SER A 156 39.98 26.20 36.07
CA SER A 156 39.33 24.89 35.86
C SER A 156 39.25 24.60 34.36
N PRO A 157 39.88 23.52 33.85
CA PRO A 157 39.76 23.20 32.45
C PRO A 157 38.32 22.71 32.17
N PRO A 158 37.56 23.38 31.28
CA PRO A 158 36.20 22.98 30.93
C PRO A 158 36.14 21.56 30.32
N LEU A 159 37.30 21.02 29.95
CA LEU A 159 37.50 19.63 29.53
C LEU A 159 37.02 18.62 30.58
N LEU A 160 37.16 18.90 31.88
CA LEU A 160 36.72 17.96 32.91
C LEU A 160 35.20 17.83 32.93
N GLU A 161 34.50 18.95 32.85
CA GLU A 161 33.03 18.98 32.81
C GLU A 161 32.51 18.30 31.54
N ILE A 162 33.11 18.60 30.39
CA ILE A 162 32.78 17.96 29.10
C ILE A 162 33.06 16.44 29.16
N ALA A 163 34.21 16.03 29.71
CA ALA A 163 34.55 14.62 29.86
C ALA A 163 33.60 13.90 30.83
N SER A 164 33.21 14.55 31.93
CA SER A 164 32.25 14.01 32.89
C SER A 164 30.87 13.83 32.28
N PHE A 165 30.41 14.82 31.50
CA PHE A 165 29.18 14.75 30.72
C PHE A 165 29.22 13.59 29.72
N MET A 166 30.28 13.50 28.92
CA MET A 166 30.44 12.40 27.95
C MET A 166 30.49 11.04 28.65
N ALA A 167 31.18 10.94 29.79
CA ALA A 167 31.25 9.71 30.57
C ALA A 167 29.87 9.33 31.14
N GLY A 168 29.09 10.29 31.63
CA GLY A 168 27.72 10.08 32.12
C GLY A 168 26.79 9.62 31.00
N VAL A 169 26.79 10.33 29.87
CA VAL A 169 26.00 9.98 28.68
C VAL A 169 26.37 8.61 28.14
N MET A 170 27.66 8.27 28.05
CA MET A 170 28.13 6.95 27.60
C MET A 170 27.98 5.85 28.65
N ARG A 171 27.65 6.17 29.91
CA ARG A 171 27.32 5.19 30.94
C ARG A 171 25.86 4.74 30.86
N ASP A 172 24.98 5.57 30.31
CA ASP A 172 23.57 5.22 30.13
C ASP A 172 23.43 4.09 29.08
N PRO A 173 22.79 2.95 29.41
CA PRO A 173 22.55 1.88 28.46
C PRO A 173 21.68 2.30 27.26
N ALA A 174 20.83 3.33 27.40
CA ALA A 174 20.00 3.85 26.32
C ALA A 174 20.84 4.49 25.19
N VAL A 175 21.98 5.09 25.55
CA VAL A 175 22.90 5.74 24.61
C VAL A 175 24.00 4.77 24.20
N SER A 176 24.74 4.18 25.14
CA SER A 176 25.94 3.37 24.88
C SER A 176 25.71 2.09 24.06
N ARG A 177 24.51 1.49 24.15
CA ARG A 177 24.16 0.33 23.33
C ARG A 177 23.96 0.70 21.86
N ARG A 178 23.53 1.93 21.61
CA ARG A 178 23.00 2.37 20.31
C ARG A 178 23.91 3.33 19.60
N PHE A 179 24.67 4.13 20.32
CA PHE A 179 25.51 5.16 19.77
C PHE A 179 26.95 4.96 20.23
N GLN A 180 27.88 5.27 19.34
CA GLN A 180 29.31 5.32 19.61
C GLN A 180 29.82 6.73 19.30
N LEU A 181 30.79 7.20 20.09
CA LEU A 181 31.42 8.49 19.86
C LEU A 181 32.23 8.43 18.56
N GLU A 182 31.90 9.31 17.62
CA GLU A 182 32.60 9.41 16.33
C GLU A 182 33.58 10.59 16.33
N ARG A 183 33.10 11.76 16.73
CA ARG A 183 33.89 12.99 16.73
C ARG A 183 33.40 13.91 17.86
N TRP A 184 34.32 14.65 18.44
CA TRP A 184 34.00 15.79 19.29
C TRP A 184 34.96 16.94 18.97
N GLU A 185 34.47 18.17 19.05
CA GLU A 185 35.24 19.37 18.71
C GLU A 185 34.88 20.51 19.67
N ILE A 186 35.90 21.24 20.11
CA ILE A 186 35.72 22.46 20.92
C ILE A 186 36.21 23.64 20.10
N LYS A 187 35.32 24.61 19.90
CA LYS A 187 35.61 25.86 19.19
C LYS A 187 35.43 27.03 20.16
N PRO A 188 36.35 28.00 20.20
CA PRO A 188 36.08 29.25 20.89
C PRO A 188 34.88 29.92 20.19
N GLN A 189 33.90 30.37 20.97
CA GLN A 189 32.79 31.14 20.42
C GLN A 189 33.32 32.52 20.03
N ALA A 190 33.41 32.80 18.73
CA ALA A 190 33.94 34.06 18.24
C ALA A 190 33.12 35.25 18.77
N GLU A 191 33.82 36.18 19.42
CA GLU A 191 33.42 37.51 19.92
C GLU A 191 31.95 37.90 19.70
N GLN A 192 31.09 37.50 20.63
CA GLN A 192 29.93 38.32 20.98
C GLN A 192 30.34 39.13 22.20
N ALA A 193 30.44 40.45 22.02
CA ALA A 193 30.68 41.43 23.07
C ALA A 193 29.56 41.38 24.13
N GLN A 194 29.64 40.42 25.03
CA GLN A 194 28.80 40.31 26.22
C GLN A 194 29.74 40.25 27.42
N GLU A 195 29.50 41.14 28.38
CA GLU A 195 30.17 41.17 29.68
C GLU A 195 30.03 39.81 30.37
N GLY A 196 31.03 38.95 30.24
CA GLY A 196 31.00 37.59 30.77
C GLY A 196 32.26 36.78 30.43
N PRO A 197 32.47 35.62 31.10
CA PRO A 197 33.59 34.75 30.82
C PRO A 197 33.52 34.22 29.37
N PRO A 198 34.67 34.03 28.68
CA PRO A 198 34.68 33.54 27.31
C PRO A 198 33.94 32.20 27.21
N LEU A 199 33.08 32.06 26.20
CA LEU A 199 32.27 30.87 26.00
C LEU A 199 32.94 29.92 24.99
N LEU A 200 32.87 28.62 25.28
CA LEU A 200 33.33 27.57 24.39
C LEU A 200 32.14 26.84 23.81
N HIS A 201 32.14 26.68 22.48
CA HIS A 201 31.20 25.85 21.77
C HIS A 201 31.73 24.42 21.68
N VAL A 202 30.93 23.46 22.11
CA VAL A 202 31.26 22.03 22.13
C VAL A 202 30.32 21.32 21.18
N GLU A 203 30.87 20.66 20.18
CA GLU A 203 30.14 19.86 19.21
C GLU A 203 30.51 18.38 19.40
N ILE A 204 29.52 17.54 19.68
CA ILE A 204 29.68 16.10 19.89
C ILE A 204 28.84 15.36 18.85
N THR A 205 29.47 14.46 18.11
CA THR A 205 28.84 13.61 17.10
C THR A 205 28.96 12.16 17.50
N LEU A 206 27.81 11.51 17.67
CA LEU A 206 27.71 10.08 17.95
C LEU A 206 27.08 9.37 16.74
N SER A 207 27.68 8.29 16.26
CA SER A 207 27.12 7.45 15.19
C SER A 207 26.35 6.27 15.76
N GLU A 208 25.29 5.83 15.09
CA GLU A 208 24.55 4.64 15.49
C GLU A 208 25.41 3.38 15.28
N ARG A 209 25.56 2.58 16.34
CA ARG A 209 26.27 1.29 16.31
C ARG A 209 25.53 0.35 15.34
N ARG A 210 26.27 -0.17 14.37
CA ARG A 210 25.79 -1.22 13.46
C ARG A 210 25.74 -2.52 14.27
N SER A 211 24.52 -2.98 14.59
CA SER A 211 24.26 -4.28 15.21
C SER A 211 24.28 -5.39 14.17
#